data_AF-A0A8S0H0Q0-F1
#
_entry.id   AF-A0A8S0H0Q0-F1
#
_cell.length_a   1.000
_cell.length_b   1.000
_cell.length_c   1.000
_cell.angle_alpha   90.00
_cell.angle_beta   90.00
_cell.angle_gamma   90.00
#
_symmetry.space_group_name_H-M   'P 1'
#
loop_
_entity.id
_entity.type
_entity.pdbx_description
1 polymer ?
#
loop_
_entity_poly.entity_id
_entity_poly.type
_entity_poly.pdbx_seq_one_letter_code
_entity_poly.pdbx_strand_id
1 'polypeptide(L)'
;MDTCIRHLSNGVSLIASDTTWIEDKALQQLHTTAQLPGMRQVVGMPDLHPGRGYPVGAAFFSTEVAYPALVGNDIGCGMALWQTDLSSTRLNLDKLEKKIGNIDLPLDEQWDEQRAQLALPVSGHEHSLGTIGGGNHFAELQQLDQVHDADALQALALAPKALLLLVHSGSRGLGEAILRSHVDQHGHNGLLMTSTAGAQYLEQHDQALRFAEANRRLIAERLLHNLRAKGHPLLDINHNLVSAAQVDGVSGWLHRKGATPSDQGPVVIPGSRGDYSYLV
;
A
#
# COMPACT_ATOMS: atom_id res chain seq x y z
N MET A 1 6.04 20.85 -22.70
CA MET A 1 5.66 19.84 -21.72
C MET A 1 5.67 18.54 -22.48
N ASP A 2 6.77 17.79 -22.39
CA ASP A 2 6.78 16.43 -22.92
C ASP A 2 5.74 15.64 -22.13
N THR A 3 4.77 15.04 -22.83
CA THR A 3 3.77 14.23 -22.15
C THR A 3 4.49 13.01 -21.61
N CYS A 4 4.65 12.92 -20.28
CA CYS A 4 5.23 11.74 -19.61
C CYS A 4 4.40 10.46 -19.80
N ILE A 5 3.31 10.51 -20.58
CA ILE A 5 2.47 9.37 -20.92
C ILE A 5 2.94 8.82 -22.28
N ARG A 6 3.47 7.61 -22.26
CA ARG A 6 3.96 6.88 -23.43
C ARG A 6 3.01 5.73 -23.75
N HIS A 7 2.39 5.77 -24.92
CA HIS A 7 1.56 4.66 -25.40
C HIS A 7 2.44 3.61 -26.06
N LEU A 8 2.57 2.44 -25.43
CA LEU A 8 3.47 1.37 -25.89
C LEU A 8 2.78 0.46 -26.92
N SER A 9 1.50 0.17 -26.70
CA SER A 9 0.64 -0.59 -27.63
C SER A 9 -0.83 -0.33 -27.29
N ASN A 10 -1.76 -0.92 -28.05
CA ASN A 10 -3.19 -0.85 -27.71
C ASN A 10 -3.43 -1.35 -26.28
N GLY A 11 -4.06 -0.51 -25.44
CA GLY A 11 -4.33 -0.83 -24.03
C GLY A 11 -3.11 -0.86 -23.10
N VAL A 12 -1.90 -0.49 -23.56
CA VAL A 12 -0.69 -0.49 -22.72
C VAL A 12 -0.04 0.89 -22.75
N SER A 13 0.07 1.50 -21.58
CA SER A 13 0.71 2.80 -21.40
C SER A 13 1.76 2.76 -20.29
N LEU A 14 2.71 3.67 -20.36
CA LEU A 14 3.75 3.89 -19.36
C LEU A 14 3.77 5.37 -19.00
N ILE A 15 3.74 5.67 -17.70
CA ILE A 15 3.96 7.01 -17.18
C ILE A 15 5.43 7.09 -16.78
N ALA A 16 6.26 7.72 -17.62
CA ALA A 16 7.69 7.87 -17.40
C ALA A 16 8.25 9.03 -18.24
N SER A 17 9.24 9.75 -17.71
CA SER A 17 10.01 10.70 -18.50
C SER A 17 10.93 9.96 -19.48
N ASP A 18 11.42 10.64 -20.52
CA ASP A 18 12.39 10.07 -21.46
C ASP A 18 13.72 9.69 -20.79
N THR A 19 14.02 10.29 -19.65
CA THR A 19 15.21 10.00 -18.84
C THR A 19 15.01 8.89 -17.81
N THR A 20 13.76 8.45 -17.58
CA THR A 20 13.46 7.38 -16.63
C THR A 20 13.81 6.04 -17.25
N TRP A 21 14.82 5.37 -16.70
CA TRP A 21 15.17 4.01 -17.11
C TRP A 21 14.20 3.01 -16.50
N ILE A 22 13.65 2.12 -17.34
CA ILE A 22 12.72 1.06 -16.96
C ILE A 22 13.27 -0.27 -17.46
N GLU A 23 13.24 -1.30 -16.63
CA GLU A 23 13.73 -2.63 -16.99
C GLU A 23 12.89 -3.28 -18.11
N ASP A 24 13.55 -3.80 -19.14
CA ASP A 24 12.90 -4.49 -20.27
C ASP A 24 11.96 -5.62 -19.83
N LYS A 25 12.36 -6.35 -18.77
CA LYS A 25 11.55 -7.42 -18.19
C LYS A 25 10.23 -6.90 -17.60
N ALA A 26 10.22 -5.70 -17.04
CA ALA A 26 9.01 -5.09 -16.50
C ALA A 26 8.06 -4.68 -17.64
N LEU A 27 8.59 -4.12 -18.73
CA LEU A 27 7.83 -3.83 -19.95
C LEU A 27 7.25 -5.11 -20.57
N GLN A 28 8.04 -6.18 -20.65
CA GLN A 28 7.56 -7.49 -21.10
C GLN A 28 6.41 -8.00 -20.21
N GLN A 29 6.53 -7.87 -18.89
CA GLN A 29 5.48 -8.24 -17.95
C GLN A 29 4.20 -7.39 -18.13
N LEU A 30 4.30 -6.08 -18.42
CA LEU A 30 3.12 -5.27 -18.76
C LEU A 30 2.42 -5.78 -20.02
N HIS A 31 3.17 -6.04 -21.09
CA HIS A 31 2.61 -6.55 -22.35
C HIS A 31 1.96 -7.92 -22.18
N THR A 32 2.58 -8.84 -21.43
CA THR A 32 1.99 -10.14 -21.11
C THR A 32 0.71 -9.97 -20.29
N THR A 33 0.70 -9.07 -19.31
CA THR A 33 -0.49 -8.80 -18.47
C THR A 33 -1.63 -8.24 -19.30
N ALA A 34 -1.35 -7.41 -20.29
CA ALA A 34 -2.34 -6.84 -21.20
C ALA A 34 -3.06 -7.88 -22.07
N GLN A 35 -2.51 -9.09 -22.20
CA GLN A 35 -3.10 -10.20 -22.95
C GLN A 35 -4.05 -11.07 -22.09
N LEU A 36 -4.16 -10.79 -20.79
CA LEU A 36 -5.07 -11.54 -19.93
C LEU A 36 -6.55 -11.35 -20.36
N PRO A 37 -7.38 -12.41 -20.29
CA PRO A 37 -8.80 -12.31 -20.58
C PRO A 37 -9.52 -11.18 -19.84
N GLY A 38 -10.31 -10.38 -20.56
CA GLY A 38 -11.03 -9.24 -19.99
C GLY A 38 -10.16 -8.04 -19.63
N MET A 39 -8.84 -8.08 -19.80
CA MET A 39 -7.97 -6.92 -19.60
C MET A 39 -8.25 -5.85 -20.67
N ARG A 40 -8.42 -4.60 -20.23
CA ARG A 40 -8.74 -3.44 -21.08
C ARG A 40 -7.59 -2.46 -21.15
N GLN A 41 -7.00 -2.15 -20.00
CA GLN A 41 -5.90 -1.21 -19.89
C GLN A 41 -4.90 -1.65 -18.84
N VAL A 42 -3.62 -1.47 -19.15
CA VAL A 42 -2.48 -1.73 -18.27
C VAL A 42 -1.58 -0.50 -18.30
N VAL A 43 -1.30 0.05 -17.13
CA VAL A 43 -0.50 1.28 -17.00
C VAL A 43 0.66 1.03 -16.04
N GLY A 44 1.88 1.18 -16.54
CA GLY A 44 3.08 1.23 -15.71
C GLY A 44 3.33 2.63 -15.17
N MET A 45 3.74 2.70 -13.90
CA MET A 45 4.13 3.91 -13.20
C MET A 45 5.64 4.17 -13.35
N PRO A 46 6.17 5.35 -12.95
CA PRO A 46 7.59 5.66 -13.10
C PRO A 46 8.54 4.71 -12.35
N ASP A 47 8.04 4.01 -11.32
CA ASP A 47 8.74 3.04 -10.49
C ASP A 47 8.50 1.58 -10.94
N LEU A 48 7.99 1.38 -12.16
CA LEU A 48 7.73 0.06 -12.73
C LEU A 48 8.98 -0.82 -12.72
N HIS A 49 8.88 -1.99 -12.10
CA HIS A 49 9.97 -2.97 -12.04
C HIS A 49 9.45 -4.43 -12.09
N PRO A 50 10.33 -5.40 -12.39
CA PRO A 50 9.91 -6.79 -12.52
C PRO A 50 9.44 -7.38 -11.19
N GLY A 51 8.24 -7.96 -11.18
CA GLY A 51 7.74 -8.73 -10.04
C GLY A 51 7.80 -10.23 -10.26
N ARG A 52 7.31 -10.99 -9.28
CA ARG A 52 7.10 -12.45 -9.41
C ARG A 52 5.90 -12.73 -10.31
N GLY A 53 6.15 -12.99 -11.58
CA GLY A 53 5.12 -13.26 -12.61
C GLY A 53 4.55 -11.99 -13.27
N TYR A 54 4.15 -11.01 -12.46
CA TYR A 54 3.51 -9.75 -12.90
C TYR A 54 4.29 -8.53 -12.39
N PRO A 55 4.27 -7.40 -13.10
CA PRO A 55 5.08 -6.24 -12.73
C PRO A 55 4.55 -5.56 -11.46
N VAL A 56 5.41 -4.80 -10.80
CA VAL A 56 5.08 -3.94 -9.65
C VAL A 56 5.29 -2.49 -10.08
N GLY A 57 4.56 -1.55 -9.49
CA GLY A 57 4.51 -0.17 -9.96
C GLY A 57 3.53 -0.04 -11.13
N ALA A 58 2.36 -0.67 -11.03
CA ALA A 58 1.40 -0.73 -12.13
C ALA A 58 -0.06 -0.83 -11.67
N ALA A 59 -0.95 -0.36 -12.55
CA ALA A 59 -2.39 -0.48 -12.42
C ALA A 59 -2.98 -1.22 -13.64
N PHE A 60 -4.00 -2.05 -13.39
CA PHE A 60 -4.57 -2.93 -14.40
C PHE A 60 -6.10 -2.90 -14.32
N PHE A 61 -6.75 -2.48 -15.40
CA PHE A 61 -8.21 -2.42 -15.50
C PHE A 61 -8.74 -3.55 -16.37
N SER A 62 -9.59 -4.40 -15.78
CA SER A 62 -10.26 -5.51 -16.46
C SER A 62 -11.77 -5.49 -16.29
N THR A 63 -12.49 -6.08 -17.23
CA THR A 63 -13.94 -6.27 -17.18
C THR A 63 -14.27 -7.70 -16.76
N GLU A 64 -15.31 -7.85 -15.93
CA GLU A 64 -15.87 -9.12 -15.45
C GLU A 64 -14.96 -9.99 -14.57
N VAL A 65 -13.65 -10.01 -14.82
CA VAL A 65 -12.67 -10.88 -14.18
C VAL A 65 -11.70 -10.07 -13.32
N ALA A 66 -11.40 -10.55 -12.11
CA ALA A 66 -10.27 -10.05 -11.31
C ALA A 66 -9.17 -11.11 -11.17
N TYR A 67 -7.93 -10.66 -11.03
CA TYR A 67 -6.74 -11.50 -10.95
C TYR A 67 -6.04 -11.27 -9.61
N PRO A 68 -6.18 -12.19 -8.62
CA PRO A 68 -5.51 -12.06 -7.32
C PRO A 68 -4.00 -11.86 -7.40
N ALA A 69 -3.34 -12.46 -8.40
CA ALA A 69 -1.90 -12.29 -8.63
C ALA A 69 -1.49 -10.87 -9.07
N LEU A 70 -2.43 -10.08 -9.60
CA LEU A 70 -2.24 -8.65 -9.91
C LEU A 70 -2.48 -7.74 -8.71
N VAL A 71 -2.97 -8.26 -7.58
CA VAL A 71 -2.93 -7.58 -6.27
C VAL A 71 -1.62 -7.93 -5.55
N GLY A 72 -1.21 -9.19 -5.65
CA GLY A 72 0.01 -9.70 -5.03
C GLY A 72 -0.26 -10.38 -3.69
N ASN A 73 0.83 -10.78 -3.03
CA ASN A 73 0.79 -11.56 -1.81
C ASN A 73 0.64 -10.72 -0.54
N ASP A 74 0.69 -9.40 -0.66
CA ASP A 74 0.51 -8.50 0.47
C ASP A 74 -0.65 -7.55 0.18
N ILE A 75 -1.85 -8.12 0.23
CA ILE A 75 -3.11 -7.39 0.07
C ILE A 75 -3.16 -6.30 1.13
N GLY A 76 -3.49 -5.08 0.72
CA GLY A 76 -3.54 -3.93 1.61
C GLY A 76 -2.17 -3.42 2.05
N CYS A 77 -1.04 -3.88 1.48
CA CYS A 77 0.23 -3.17 1.68
C CYS A 77 0.04 -1.69 1.32
N GLY A 78 0.60 -0.81 2.14
CA GLY A 78 0.20 0.58 2.17
C GLY A 78 0.93 1.43 3.18
N MET A 79 0.59 2.72 3.20
CA MET A 79 1.26 3.75 3.98
C MET A 79 0.26 4.47 4.88
N ALA A 80 0.51 4.45 6.19
CA ALA A 80 -0.20 5.27 7.16
C ALA A 80 0.73 6.39 7.66
N LEU A 81 0.29 7.64 7.53
CA LEU A 81 1.02 8.81 8.01
C LEU A 81 0.29 9.39 9.23
N TRP A 82 1.04 9.71 10.27
CA TRP A 82 0.53 10.26 11.52
C TRP A 82 1.27 11.54 11.89
N GLN A 83 0.54 12.54 12.38
CA GLN A 83 1.16 13.70 13.01
C GLN A 83 1.36 13.42 14.49
N THR A 84 2.59 13.60 14.98
CA THR A 84 2.92 13.42 16.41
C THR A 84 3.00 14.76 17.15
N ASP A 85 3.05 14.72 18.48
CA ASP A 85 3.38 15.88 19.31
C ASP A 85 4.90 16.04 19.58
N LEU A 86 5.73 15.19 18.97
CA LEU A 86 7.18 15.28 19.06
C LEU A 86 7.70 16.43 18.19
N SER A 87 8.66 17.19 18.72
CA SER A 87 9.20 18.36 18.03
C SER A 87 10.45 18.03 17.21
N SER A 88 10.45 18.41 15.93
CA SER A 88 11.62 18.28 15.04
C SER A 88 12.81 19.15 15.46
N THR A 89 12.60 20.18 16.29
CA THR A 89 13.68 21.07 16.73
C THR A 89 14.38 20.61 18.01
N ARG A 90 13.86 19.57 18.68
CA ARG A 90 14.38 19.07 19.97
C ARG A 90 14.56 17.56 19.92
N LEU A 91 15.46 17.12 19.05
CA LEU A 91 15.74 15.70 18.82
C LEU A 91 16.91 15.21 19.66
N ASN A 92 16.74 14.03 20.25
CA ASN A 92 17.84 13.23 20.75
C ASN A 92 17.65 11.84 20.13
N LEU A 93 18.39 11.56 19.06
CA LEU A 93 18.21 10.37 18.23
C LEU A 93 18.45 9.09 19.02
N ASP A 94 19.54 9.03 19.80
CA ASP A 94 19.85 7.88 20.67
C ASP A 94 18.71 7.56 21.64
N LYS A 95 18.04 8.59 22.17
CA LYS A 95 16.90 8.41 23.07
C LYS A 95 15.66 7.95 22.34
N LEU A 96 15.42 8.42 21.11
CA LEU A 96 14.30 7.99 20.29
C LEU A 96 14.48 6.53 19.86
N GLU A 97 15.65 6.16 19.35
CA GLU A 97 15.99 4.80 18.94
C GLU A 97 15.79 3.81 20.09
N LYS A 98 16.34 4.11 21.28
CA LYS A 98 16.16 3.27 22.48
C LYS A 98 14.69 3.14 22.91
N LYS A 99 13.86 4.14 22.60
CA LYS A 99 12.45 4.16 22.98
C LYS A 99 11.54 3.49 21.96
N ILE A 100 11.86 3.47 20.67
CA ILE A 100 11.03 2.81 19.64
C ILE A 100 10.77 1.35 20.01
N GLY A 101 11.78 0.68 20.61
CA GLY A 101 11.67 -0.69 21.09
C GLY A 101 11.60 -1.71 19.94
N ASN A 102 11.29 -2.96 20.27
CA ASN A 102 11.12 -4.01 19.26
C ASN A 102 9.63 -4.14 18.88
N ILE A 103 9.30 -3.76 17.66
CA ILE A 103 7.94 -3.81 17.09
C ILE A 103 7.74 -4.99 16.12
N ASP A 104 8.74 -5.86 15.99
CA ASP A 104 8.63 -7.10 15.21
C ASP A 104 8.01 -8.25 16.02
N LEU A 105 8.06 -8.15 17.35
CA LEU A 105 7.43 -9.12 18.24
C LEU A 105 5.91 -8.92 18.29
N PRO A 106 5.13 -10.01 18.46
CA PRO A 106 3.68 -9.92 18.67
C PRO A 106 3.30 -8.96 19.80
N LEU A 107 2.09 -8.41 19.71
CA LEU A 107 1.50 -7.64 20.79
C LEU A 107 1.30 -8.53 22.04
N ASP A 108 1.59 -7.97 23.21
CA ASP A 108 1.32 -8.56 24.52
C ASP A 108 -0.07 -8.12 25.05
N GLU A 109 -0.45 -8.66 26.22
CA GLU A 109 -1.77 -8.51 26.83
C GLU A 109 -2.21 -7.05 27.05
N GLN A 110 -1.26 -6.10 27.13
CA GLN A 110 -1.57 -4.68 27.29
C GLN A 110 -2.33 -4.08 26.08
N TRP A 111 -2.31 -4.75 24.92
CA TRP A 111 -2.97 -4.33 23.69
C TRP A 111 -4.31 -5.02 23.45
N ASP A 112 -4.76 -5.92 24.34
CA ASP A 112 -5.94 -6.73 24.09
C ASP A 112 -7.22 -5.89 23.95
N GLU A 113 -7.34 -4.79 24.71
CA GLU A 113 -8.47 -3.88 24.58
C GLU A 113 -8.50 -3.20 23.21
N GLN A 114 -7.38 -2.62 22.77
CA GLN A 114 -7.25 -1.98 21.46
C GLN A 114 -7.49 -2.99 20.33
N ARG A 115 -6.99 -4.22 20.47
CA ARG A 115 -7.22 -5.31 19.51
C ARG A 115 -8.70 -5.66 19.41
N ALA A 116 -9.40 -5.76 20.53
CA ALA A 116 -10.83 -6.06 20.56
C ALA A 116 -11.67 -4.94 19.92
N GLN A 117 -11.30 -3.68 20.12
CA GLN A 117 -12.00 -2.52 19.53
C GLN A 117 -11.95 -2.47 18.00
N LEU A 118 -10.95 -3.12 17.37
CA LEU A 118 -10.87 -3.20 15.91
C LEU A 118 -11.94 -4.10 15.29
N ALA A 119 -12.57 -4.98 16.08
CA ALA A 119 -13.63 -5.90 15.65
C ALA A 119 -13.29 -6.67 14.36
N LEU A 120 -12.02 -7.10 14.23
CA LEU A 120 -11.57 -7.88 13.07
C LEU A 120 -12.16 -9.30 13.10
N PRO A 121 -12.56 -9.85 11.94
CA PRO A 121 -12.91 -11.26 11.84
C PRO A 121 -11.73 -12.16 12.18
N VAL A 122 -12.03 -13.37 12.66
CA VAL A 122 -11.02 -14.40 12.88
C VAL A 122 -10.43 -14.82 11.53
N SER A 123 -9.11 -14.75 11.43
CA SER A 123 -8.30 -15.00 10.23
C SER A 123 -7.24 -16.08 10.46
N GLY A 124 -6.89 -16.39 11.71
CA GLY A 124 -5.77 -17.26 12.06
C GLY A 124 -4.39 -16.57 11.98
N HIS A 125 -4.36 -15.29 11.63
CA HIS A 125 -3.14 -14.47 11.50
C HIS A 125 -3.02 -13.41 12.60
N GLU A 126 -3.85 -13.47 13.64
CA GLU A 126 -3.94 -12.46 14.72
C GLU A 126 -2.62 -12.27 15.46
N HIS A 127 -1.78 -13.30 15.54
CA HIS A 127 -0.46 -13.24 16.17
C HIS A 127 0.51 -12.27 15.46
N SER A 128 0.24 -11.96 14.18
CA SER A 128 1.07 -11.04 13.38
C SER A 128 0.53 -9.61 13.37
N LEU A 129 -0.64 -9.36 13.97
CA LEU A 129 -1.24 -8.04 14.04
C LEU A 129 -0.41 -7.11 14.95
N GLY A 130 -0.18 -5.87 14.51
CA GLY A 130 0.67 -4.89 15.20
C GLY A 130 2.18 -5.11 15.01
N THR A 131 2.58 -5.78 13.91
CA THR A 131 3.99 -6.06 13.57
C THR A 131 4.38 -5.49 12.20
N ILE A 132 5.63 -5.03 12.05
CA ILE A 132 6.12 -4.42 10.79
C ILE A 132 6.22 -5.45 9.67
N GLY A 133 7.00 -6.50 9.91
CA GLY A 133 7.35 -7.51 8.91
C GLY A 133 8.63 -7.31 8.14
N GLY A 134 8.91 -8.27 7.25
CA GLY A 134 10.09 -8.24 6.39
C GLY A 134 9.89 -7.50 5.08
N GLY A 135 10.87 -7.64 4.18
CA GLY A 135 10.83 -6.99 2.86
C GLY A 135 11.09 -5.49 2.93
N ASN A 136 10.28 -4.73 2.20
CA ASN A 136 10.35 -3.26 2.12
C ASN A 136 9.50 -2.53 3.19
N HIS A 137 8.93 -3.25 4.16
CA HIS A 137 8.16 -2.65 5.25
C HIS A 137 9.06 -1.90 6.22
N PHE A 138 8.57 -0.79 6.79
CA PHE A 138 9.30 0.00 7.76
C PHE A 138 8.35 0.92 8.54
N ALA A 139 8.86 1.50 9.63
CA ALA A 139 8.25 2.67 10.25
C ALA A 139 9.33 3.70 10.56
N GLU A 140 9.05 4.97 10.26
CA GLU A 140 10.04 6.05 10.32
C GLU A 140 9.43 7.30 10.95
N LEU A 141 10.22 7.95 11.82
CA LEU A 141 9.98 9.32 12.21
C LEU A 141 10.63 10.24 11.18
N GLN A 142 9.84 11.10 10.57
CA GLN A 142 10.22 11.99 9.49
C GLN A 142 9.94 13.45 9.91
N GLN A 143 10.63 14.39 9.28
CA GLN A 143 10.37 15.82 9.44
C GLN A 143 10.08 16.43 8.07
N LEU A 144 9.30 17.51 8.04
CA LEU A 144 9.09 18.29 6.83
C LEU A 144 10.41 18.96 6.42
N ASP A 145 10.88 18.69 5.19
CA ASP A 145 12.11 19.26 4.64
C ASP A 145 11.80 20.42 3.68
N GLN A 146 11.08 20.13 2.59
CA GLN A 146 10.71 21.09 1.57
C GLN A 146 9.19 21.13 1.35
N VAL A 147 8.68 22.35 1.08
CA VAL A 147 7.28 22.60 0.73
C VAL A 147 7.23 23.16 -0.68
N HIS A 148 6.60 22.44 -1.59
CA HIS A 148 6.42 22.86 -2.99
C HIS A 148 5.07 23.54 -3.24
N ASP A 149 4.05 23.21 -2.45
CA ASP A 149 2.72 23.79 -2.50
C ASP A 149 2.26 24.14 -1.07
N ALA A 150 2.23 25.43 -0.76
CA ALA A 150 1.88 25.91 0.58
C ALA A 150 0.38 25.81 0.87
N ASP A 151 -0.47 25.95 -0.16
CA ASP A 151 -1.92 25.90 0.00
C ASP A 151 -2.36 24.44 0.25
N ALA A 152 -1.77 23.48 -0.47
CA ALA A 152 -1.97 22.06 -0.22
C ALA A 152 -1.52 21.65 1.19
N LEU A 153 -0.36 22.14 1.64
CA LEU A 153 0.12 21.89 3.00
C LEU A 153 -0.82 22.48 4.06
N GLN A 154 -1.33 23.69 3.83
CA GLN A 154 -2.28 24.32 4.75
C GLN A 154 -3.59 23.54 4.85
N ALA A 155 -4.08 22.98 3.73
CA ALA A 155 -5.28 22.15 3.70
C ALA A 155 -5.13 20.86 4.52
N LEU A 156 -3.92 20.32 4.62
CA LEU A 156 -3.58 19.16 5.46
C LEU A 156 -3.47 19.49 6.96
N ALA A 157 -3.49 20.77 7.33
CA ALA A 157 -3.35 21.25 8.70
C ALA A 157 -2.11 20.68 9.45
N LEU A 158 -1.02 20.46 8.71
CA LEU A 158 0.22 19.93 9.30
C LEU A 158 0.90 20.96 10.19
N ALA A 159 1.36 20.52 11.36
CA ALA A 159 2.20 21.30 12.25
C ALA A 159 3.65 21.25 11.75
N PRO A 160 4.25 22.35 11.22
CA PRO A 160 5.53 22.29 10.50
C PRO A 160 6.73 21.86 11.35
N LYS A 161 6.59 21.90 12.67
CA LYS A 161 7.64 21.51 13.63
C LYS A 161 7.35 20.19 14.34
N ALA A 162 6.28 19.50 13.96
CA ALA A 162 5.99 18.16 14.43
C ALA A 162 6.79 17.14 13.62
N LEU A 163 7.24 16.07 14.28
CA LEU A 163 7.64 14.86 13.57
C LEU A 163 6.39 14.15 13.04
N LEU A 164 6.51 13.62 11.83
CA LEU A 164 5.55 12.73 11.21
C LEU A 164 5.99 11.29 11.46
N LEU A 165 5.05 10.40 11.71
CA LEU A 165 5.30 8.97 11.79
C LEU A 165 4.72 8.32 10.54
N LEU A 166 5.58 7.76 9.68
CA LEU A 166 5.19 6.98 8.52
C LEU A 166 5.30 5.50 8.86
N VAL A 167 4.24 4.74 8.61
CA VAL A 167 4.20 3.29 8.77
C VAL A 167 3.88 2.66 7.41
N HIS A 168 4.80 1.84 6.91
CA HIS A 168 4.64 1.04 5.71
C HIS A 168 4.55 -0.44 6.10
N SER A 169 3.35 -1.00 6.00
CA SER A 169 3.08 -2.42 6.24
C SER A 169 1.76 -2.84 5.58
N GLY A 170 1.46 -4.14 5.62
CA GLY A 170 0.31 -4.74 4.96
C GLY A 170 -0.40 -5.79 5.79
N SER A 171 -1.03 -6.75 5.13
CA SER A 171 -1.86 -7.81 5.74
C SER A 171 -1.05 -8.96 6.32
N ARG A 172 0.28 -8.84 6.32
CA ARG A 172 1.21 -9.83 6.89
C ARG A 172 1.01 -11.19 6.20
N GLY A 173 0.87 -12.28 6.95
CA GLY A 173 0.69 -13.61 6.37
C GLY A 173 -0.69 -13.84 5.75
N LEU A 174 -1.68 -12.99 6.02
CA LEU A 174 -3.07 -13.21 5.57
C LEU A 174 -3.20 -13.05 4.05
N GLY A 175 -2.64 -11.97 3.47
CA GLY A 175 -2.64 -11.77 2.02
C GLY A 175 -1.95 -12.91 1.28
N GLU A 176 -0.83 -13.42 1.81
CA GLU A 176 -0.09 -14.53 1.22
C GLU A 176 -0.91 -15.82 1.28
N ALA A 177 -1.59 -16.09 2.41
CA ALA A 177 -2.45 -17.25 2.54
C ALA A 177 -3.63 -17.22 1.54
N ILE A 178 -4.23 -16.05 1.33
CA ILE A 178 -5.30 -15.85 0.34
C ILE A 178 -4.77 -16.09 -1.08
N LEU A 179 -3.65 -15.46 -1.45
CA LEU A 179 -3.06 -15.66 -2.78
C LEU A 179 -2.67 -17.13 -3.01
N ARG A 180 -2.04 -17.77 -2.03
CA ARG A 180 -1.64 -19.17 -2.12
C ARG A 180 -2.85 -20.09 -2.30
N SER A 181 -3.90 -19.90 -1.50
CA SER A 181 -5.15 -20.67 -1.63
C SER A 181 -5.75 -20.53 -3.04
N HIS A 182 -5.75 -19.31 -3.58
CA HIS A 182 -6.18 -19.07 -4.96
C HIS A 182 -5.29 -19.79 -5.98
N VAL A 183 -3.96 -19.69 -5.87
CA VAL A 183 -3.02 -20.35 -6.79
C VAL A 183 -3.14 -21.87 -6.74
N ASP A 184 -3.31 -22.45 -5.55
CA ASP A 184 -3.47 -23.89 -5.37
C ASP A 184 -4.78 -24.40 -6.03
N GLN A 185 -5.84 -23.59 -6.06
CA GLN A 185 -7.15 -23.97 -6.61
C GLN A 185 -7.34 -23.60 -8.10
N HIS A 186 -6.80 -22.47 -8.52
CA HIS A 186 -7.10 -21.83 -9.81
C HIS A 186 -5.85 -21.55 -10.65
N GLY A 187 -4.64 -21.78 -10.12
CA GLY A 187 -3.40 -21.32 -10.72
C GLY A 187 -3.34 -19.80 -10.78
N HIS A 188 -2.81 -19.25 -11.87
CA HIS A 188 -2.80 -17.80 -12.12
C HIS A 188 -4.03 -17.29 -12.88
N ASN A 189 -5.09 -18.10 -13.01
CA ASN A 189 -6.28 -17.71 -13.74
C ASN A 189 -7.12 -16.71 -12.94
N GLY A 190 -7.75 -15.76 -13.64
CA GLY A 190 -8.65 -14.81 -13.00
C GLY A 190 -9.97 -15.44 -12.57
N LEU A 191 -10.66 -14.78 -11.66
CA LEU A 191 -11.98 -15.15 -11.15
C LEU A 191 -13.05 -14.27 -11.79
N LEU A 192 -14.10 -14.89 -12.32
CA LEU A 192 -15.30 -14.16 -12.72
C LEU A 192 -15.95 -13.57 -11.46
N MET A 193 -16.08 -12.25 -11.39
CA MET A 193 -16.47 -11.56 -10.17
C MET A 193 -17.94 -11.69 -9.80
N THR A 194 -18.77 -12.16 -10.73
CA THR A 194 -20.17 -12.55 -10.49
C THR A 194 -20.32 -13.99 -10.02
N SER A 195 -19.24 -14.78 -10.01
CA SER A 195 -19.26 -16.17 -9.52
C SER A 195 -19.12 -16.25 -8.00
N THR A 196 -19.47 -17.40 -7.42
CA THR A 196 -19.26 -17.69 -6.00
C THR A 196 -17.79 -17.53 -5.59
N ALA A 197 -16.86 -18.02 -6.40
CA ALA A 197 -15.43 -17.90 -6.13
C ALA A 197 -14.95 -16.44 -6.15
N GLY A 198 -15.47 -15.63 -7.08
CA GLY A 198 -15.20 -14.19 -7.14
C GLY A 198 -15.72 -13.46 -5.90
N ALA A 199 -16.95 -13.74 -5.48
CA ALA A 199 -17.52 -13.16 -4.26
C ALA A 199 -16.74 -13.55 -3.00
N GLN A 200 -16.33 -14.81 -2.88
CA GLN A 200 -15.52 -15.30 -1.77
C GLN A 200 -14.13 -14.64 -1.74
N TYR A 201 -13.49 -14.49 -2.90
CA TYR A 201 -12.22 -13.78 -2.98
C TYR A 201 -12.34 -12.32 -2.55
N LEU A 202 -13.39 -11.60 -2.98
CA LEU A 202 -13.62 -10.22 -2.53
C LEU A 202 -13.81 -10.13 -1.03
N GLU A 203 -14.59 -11.03 -0.43
CA GLU A 203 -14.77 -11.04 1.02
C GLU A 203 -13.45 -11.25 1.76
N GLN A 204 -12.62 -12.19 1.31
CA GLN A 204 -11.29 -12.45 1.87
C GLN A 204 -10.34 -11.26 1.65
N HIS A 205 -10.37 -10.67 0.46
CA HIS A 205 -9.61 -9.48 0.12
C HIS A 205 -9.96 -8.32 1.04
N ASP A 206 -11.24 -8.03 1.25
CA ASP A 206 -11.71 -6.93 2.09
C ASP A 206 -11.45 -7.19 3.59
N GLN A 207 -11.43 -8.46 4.01
CA GLN A 207 -10.93 -8.86 5.32
C GLN A 207 -9.43 -8.57 5.47
N ALA A 208 -8.63 -8.87 4.44
CA ALA A 208 -7.20 -8.59 4.44
C ALA A 208 -6.88 -7.09 4.41
N LEU A 209 -7.65 -6.27 3.68
CA LEU A 209 -7.54 -4.81 3.71
C LEU A 209 -7.76 -4.26 5.12
N ARG A 210 -8.86 -4.66 5.78
CA ARG A 210 -9.14 -4.25 7.16
C ARG A 210 -8.06 -4.70 8.14
N PHE A 211 -7.52 -5.91 7.94
CA PHE A 211 -6.39 -6.39 8.74
C PHE A 211 -5.14 -5.51 8.53
N ALA A 212 -4.82 -5.14 7.28
CA ALA A 212 -3.66 -4.33 6.96
C ALA A 212 -3.75 -2.91 7.55
N GLU A 213 -4.91 -2.26 7.44
CA GLU A 213 -5.19 -0.94 8.02
C GLU A 213 -5.10 -0.98 9.55
N ALA A 214 -5.73 -1.98 10.17
CA ALA A 214 -5.64 -2.21 11.60
C ALA A 214 -4.19 -2.49 12.06
N ASN A 215 -3.43 -3.24 11.27
CA ASN A 215 -2.03 -3.52 11.53
C ASN A 215 -1.20 -2.22 11.54
N ARG A 216 -1.33 -1.38 10.50
CA ARG A 216 -0.64 -0.07 10.44
C ARG A 216 -1.03 0.84 11.59
N ARG A 217 -2.32 0.89 11.95
CA ARG A 217 -2.81 1.65 13.11
C ARG A 217 -2.17 1.19 14.42
N LEU A 218 -2.18 -0.11 14.70
CA LEU A 218 -1.58 -0.65 15.94
C LEU A 218 -0.07 -0.44 16.00
N ILE A 219 0.63 -0.53 14.86
CA ILE A 219 2.07 -0.20 14.80
C ILE A 219 2.29 1.27 15.17
N ALA A 220 1.51 2.19 14.61
CA ALA A 220 1.62 3.61 14.91
C ALA A 220 1.33 3.91 16.39
N GLU A 221 0.22 3.37 16.92
CA GLU A 221 -0.15 3.51 18.33
C GLU A 221 0.94 2.94 19.26
N ARG A 222 1.51 1.78 18.92
CA ARG A 222 2.61 1.15 19.69
C ARG A 222 3.87 1.98 19.71
N LEU A 223 4.24 2.54 18.56
CA LEU A 223 5.38 3.45 18.46
C LEU A 223 5.17 4.71 19.30
N LEU A 224 3.99 5.33 19.21
CA LEU A 224 3.64 6.50 20.01
C LEU A 224 3.65 6.18 21.51
N HIS A 225 3.10 5.04 21.91
CA HIS A 225 3.13 4.55 23.28
C HIS A 225 4.57 4.42 23.80
N ASN A 226 5.44 3.74 23.07
CA ASN A 226 6.83 3.52 23.49
C ASN A 226 7.63 4.84 23.54
N LEU A 227 7.38 5.74 22.60
CA LEU A 227 7.98 7.08 22.57
C LEU A 227 7.48 7.98 23.72
N ARG A 228 6.33 7.63 24.33
CA ARG A 228 5.54 8.44 25.27
C ARG A 228 5.07 9.74 24.63
N ALA A 229 4.55 9.61 23.41
CA ALA A 229 4.06 10.68 22.57
C ALA A 229 2.56 10.51 22.30
N LYS A 230 1.91 11.57 21.86
CA LYS A 230 0.57 11.52 21.28
C LYS A 230 0.67 11.74 19.77
N GLY A 231 -0.33 11.27 19.04
CA GLY A 231 -0.44 11.54 17.62
C GLY A 231 -1.83 11.23 17.11
N HIS A 232 -2.11 11.65 15.89
CA HIS A 232 -3.35 11.35 15.18
C HIS A 232 -3.06 10.97 13.72
N PRO A 233 -3.89 10.11 13.11
CA PRO A 233 -3.73 9.75 11.70
C PRO A 233 -4.01 10.95 10.80
N LEU A 234 -3.23 11.06 9.72
CA LEU A 234 -3.41 12.05 8.66
C LEU A 234 -3.96 11.41 7.39
N LEU A 235 -3.39 10.27 7.00
CA LEU A 235 -3.82 9.47 5.86
C LEU A 235 -3.46 8.01 6.09
N ASP A 236 -4.21 7.14 5.43
CA ASP A 236 -3.93 5.71 5.35
C ASP A 236 -4.33 5.23 3.96
N ILE A 237 -3.37 4.74 3.17
CA ILE A 237 -3.57 4.38 1.76
C ILE A 237 -3.06 2.97 1.49
N ASN A 238 -3.84 2.22 0.71
CA ASN A 238 -3.44 0.90 0.20
C ASN A 238 -2.91 1.05 -1.24
N HIS A 239 -1.80 0.38 -1.57
CA HIS A 239 -1.24 0.35 -2.93
C HIS A 239 -1.27 -1.03 -3.61
N ASN A 240 -1.72 -2.05 -2.86
CA ASN A 240 -1.94 -3.42 -3.32
C ASN A 240 -3.39 -3.78 -3.04
N LEU A 241 -4.26 -3.62 -4.03
CA LEU A 241 -5.68 -3.93 -3.90
C LEU A 241 -6.34 -4.11 -5.26
N VAL A 242 -7.53 -4.71 -5.25
CA VAL A 242 -8.49 -4.59 -6.36
C VAL A 242 -9.73 -3.87 -5.86
N SER A 243 -10.25 -2.94 -6.67
CA SER A 243 -11.49 -2.23 -6.37
C SER A 243 -12.38 -2.15 -7.61
N ALA A 244 -13.69 -2.03 -7.41
CA ALA A 244 -14.58 -1.68 -8.50
C ALA A 244 -14.22 -0.29 -9.04
N ALA A 245 -14.27 -0.11 -10.36
CA ALA A 245 -13.97 1.16 -11.01
C ALA A 245 -14.77 1.32 -12.31
N GLN A 246 -14.90 2.57 -12.76
CA GLN A 246 -15.37 2.89 -14.10
C GLN A 246 -14.26 3.61 -14.87
N VAL A 247 -13.89 3.07 -16.02
CA VAL A 247 -12.89 3.67 -16.92
C VAL A 247 -13.52 3.80 -18.29
N ASP A 248 -13.50 5.01 -18.86
CA ASP A 248 -14.12 5.33 -20.16
C ASP A 248 -15.60 4.89 -20.26
N GLY A 249 -16.35 5.03 -19.16
CA GLY A 249 -17.76 4.64 -19.07
C GLY A 249 -18.01 3.13 -18.97
N VAL A 250 -16.96 2.32 -18.86
CA VAL A 250 -17.06 0.86 -18.70
C VAL A 250 -16.81 0.50 -17.24
N SER A 251 -17.73 -0.24 -16.64
CA SER A 251 -17.56 -0.80 -15.29
C SER A 251 -16.65 -2.02 -15.30
N GLY A 252 -15.77 -2.10 -14.32
CA GLY A 252 -14.83 -3.21 -14.17
C GLY A 252 -14.09 -3.18 -12.84
N TRP A 253 -12.91 -3.77 -12.84
CA TRP A 253 -12.05 -3.99 -11.67
C TRP A 253 -10.68 -3.38 -11.92
N LEU A 254 -10.29 -2.47 -11.03
CA LEU A 254 -9.00 -1.81 -11.05
C LEU A 254 -8.09 -2.46 -10.02
N HIS A 255 -7.11 -3.19 -10.52
CA HIS A 255 -6.04 -3.79 -9.73
C HIS A 255 -4.91 -2.77 -9.61
N ARG A 256 -4.32 -2.69 -8.43
CA ARG A 256 -3.12 -1.91 -8.17
C ARG A 256 -2.11 -2.82 -7.48
N LYS A 257 -0.86 -2.75 -7.94
CA LYS A 257 0.27 -3.45 -7.33
C LYS A 257 1.45 -2.51 -7.28
N GLY A 258 1.73 -1.98 -6.09
CA GLY A 258 2.64 -0.86 -5.90
C GLY A 258 2.16 0.40 -6.62
N ALA A 259 0.84 0.63 -6.71
CA ALA A 259 0.29 1.85 -7.29
C ALA A 259 -0.78 2.42 -6.34
N THR A 260 -0.78 3.73 -6.13
CA THR A 260 -1.71 4.41 -5.23
C THR A 260 -2.88 5.03 -6.01
N PRO A 261 -4.06 5.19 -5.39
CA PRO A 261 -5.15 5.98 -5.98
C PRO A 261 -4.75 7.47 -6.04
N SER A 262 -5.16 8.18 -7.10
CA SER A 262 -4.93 9.63 -7.27
C SER A 262 -6.20 10.46 -7.10
N ASP A 263 -7.32 9.82 -6.76
CA ASP A 263 -8.67 10.38 -6.69
C ASP A 263 -9.24 10.37 -5.26
N GLN A 264 -8.44 9.97 -4.27
CA GLN A 264 -8.84 9.81 -2.86
C GLN A 264 -8.20 10.87 -1.95
N GLY A 265 -7.73 11.98 -2.52
CA GLY A 265 -7.01 13.03 -1.80
C GLY A 265 -5.50 12.80 -1.77
N PRO A 266 -4.79 13.45 -0.82
CA PRO A 266 -3.34 13.40 -0.74
C PRO A 266 -2.82 11.98 -0.49
N VAL A 267 -1.66 11.66 -1.07
CA VAL A 267 -1.02 10.35 -0.92
C VAL A 267 0.44 10.50 -0.53
N VAL A 268 0.93 9.52 0.24
CA VAL A 268 2.36 9.40 0.53
C VAL A 268 3.00 8.49 -0.51
N ILE A 269 4.05 8.98 -1.15
CA ILE A 269 4.95 8.19 -1.98
C ILE A 269 6.21 7.94 -1.14
N PRO A 270 6.36 6.74 -0.54
CA PRO A 270 7.54 6.43 0.25
C PRO A 270 8.77 6.25 -0.64
N GLY A 271 9.91 6.77 -0.20
CA GLY A 271 11.20 6.38 -0.74
C GLY A 271 11.63 4.98 -0.26
N SER A 272 12.91 4.66 -0.46
CA SER A 272 13.53 3.55 0.28
C SER A 272 13.78 3.94 1.74
N ARG A 273 14.14 2.98 2.59
CA ARG A 273 14.46 3.26 4.00
C ARG A 273 15.56 4.31 4.10
N GLY A 274 15.28 5.40 4.79
CA GLY A 274 16.19 6.53 4.96
C GLY A 274 16.27 7.51 3.78
N ASP A 275 15.55 7.28 2.69
CA ASP A 275 15.38 8.26 1.61
C ASP A 275 14.19 9.18 1.88
N TYR A 276 14.04 10.21 1.04
CA TYR A 276 12.89 11.10 1.08
C TYR A 276 11.56 10.38 0.78
N SER A 277 10.56 10.64 1.62
CA SER A 277 9.15 10.40 1.30
C SER A 277 8.51 11.70 0.81
N TYR A 278 7.56 11.58 -0.11
CA TYR A 278 6.82 12.72 -0.67
C TYR A 278 5.36 12.63 -0.29
N LEU A 279 4.75 13.77 0.02
CA LEU A 279 3.31 13.92 0.18
C LEU A 279 2.81 14.70 -1.03
N VAL A 280 1.95 14.09 -1.84
CA VAL A 280 1.48 14.61 -3.13
C VAL A 280 -0.04 14.66 -3.21
#